data_AF-A0A0R1WJ22-F1
#
_entry.id   AF-A0A0R1WJ22-F1
#
_cell.length_a   1.000
_cell.length_b   1.000
_cell.length_c   1.000
_cell.angle_alpha   90.00
_cell.angle_beta   90.00
_cell.angle_gamma   90.00
#
_symmetry.space_group_name_H-M   'P 1'
#
loop_
_entity.id
_entity.type
_entity.pdbx_description
1 polymer ?
#
loop_
_entity_poly.entity_id
_entity_poly.type
_entity_poly.pdbx_seq_one_letter_code
_entity_poly.pdbx_strand_id
1 'polypeptide(L)'
;MGKNKKSIYILVFSNFLICLGIGLVIPVTPFIKNEYHFTTSQMGVMTSLFAFAQFVASPIVGKMSDKIGRKPVIVFGLFTYMISEFIFAVATTLPIFNLSRIIGGLSAAMVIPTSMALGSDLTTLKDRAKVIGWLSAAFSGGLILGPGLGGILAGISYKTPFWVAGVLSITSAIFTQIFLKENKDVIELEEKEAEEKAKEQGSIRSILTLPMVMLFGMILVSSFGLQGFESIYSIYVNQVFNFGLSTIALVLTLNGIISLILQVAAFNWIISKIGEMRLISIAFLLSAVCVFWITQAHTHIEVIVATLVIFSSFDLLRPAITTLLTKSSRSNQGLINGMNMSLTSVGNVIGPLMSGALMDWNTHYPYLVVTVILALSYLLTFVVRKHPIVQAE
;
A
#
# COMPACT_ATOMS: atom_id res chain seq x y z
N MET A 1 0.87 12.85 25.36
CA MET A 1 -0.27 13.08 24.41
C MET A 1 -1.10 14.38 24.54
N GLY A 2 -1.43 14.92 25.73
CA GLY A 2 -2.55 15.89 25.94
C GLY A 2 -2.64 17.14 25.03
N LYS A 3 -1.55 17.88 24.78
CA LYS A 3 -1.57 19.12 23.97
C LYS A 3 -1.69 18.89 22.45
N ASN A 4 -1.25 17.72 21.94
CA ASN A 4 -1.16 17.44 20.49
C ASN A 4 -2.15 16.36 20.00
N LYS A 5 -3.05 15.85 20.86
CA LYS A 5 -4.02 14.81 20.46
C LYS A 5 -4.84 15.20 19.23
N LYS A 6 -5.32 16.44 19.16
CA LYS A 6 -6.12 16.94 18.03
C LYS A 6 -5.32 16.90 16.73
N SER A 7 -4.08 17.38 16.74
CA SER A 7 -3.17 17.32 15.59
C SER A 7 -2.95 15.88 15.12
N ILE A 8 -2.71 14.94 16.04
CA ILE A 8 -2.50 13.52 15.70
C ILE A 8 -3.76 12.93 15.03
N TYR A 9 -4.96 13.19 15.55
CA TYR A 9 -6.19 12.69 14.92
C TYR A 9 -6.43 13.29 13.53
N ILE A 10 -6.08 14.56 13.32
CA ILE A 10 -6.16 15.20 11.99
C ILE A 10 -5.20 14.52 11.01
N LEU A 11 -3.98 14.22 11.43
CA LEU A 11 -3.00 13.52 10.58
C LEU A 11 -3.45 12.09 10.24
N VAL A 12 -3.94 11.36 11.24
CA VAL A 12 -4.53 10.02 11.08
C VAL A 12 -5.67 10.05 10.08
N PHE A 13 -6.60 11.00 10.21
CA PHE A 13 -7.75 11.13 9.32
C PHE A 13 -7.33 11.52 7.89
N SER A 14 -6.39 12.46 7.74
CA SER A 14 -5.88 12.90 6.43
C SER A 14 -5.18 11.76 5.70
N ASN A 15 -4.37 10.97 6.41
CA ASN A 15 -3.70 9.80 5.86
C ASN A 15 -4.70 8.72 5.46
N PHE A 16 -5.70 8.47 6.31
CA PHE A 16 -6.78 7.53 6.03
C PHE A 16 -7.55 7.90 4.75
N LEU A 17 -7.90 9.18 4.56
CA LEU A 17 -8.64 9.65 3.38
C LEU A 17 -7.90 9.43 2.07
N ILE A 18 -6.59 9.69 2.02
CA ILE A 18 -5.80 9.44 0.81
C ILE A 18 -5.72 7.94 0.52
N CYS A 19 -5.45 7.13 1.54
CA CYS A 19 -5.36 5.68 1.37
C CYS A 19 -6.71 5.06 0.96
N LEU A 20 -7.81 5.62 1.47
CA LEU A 20 -9.15 5.26 1.08
C LEU A 20 -9.37 5.49 -0.42
N GLY A 21 -9.00 6.65 -0.96
CA GLY A 21 -9.21 6.92 -2.39
C GLY A 21 -8.27 6.20 -3.34
N ILE A 22 -7.09 5.75 -2.90
CA ILE A 22 -6.30 4.75 -3.64
C ILE A 22 -7.15 3.49 -3.88
N GLY A 23 -7.83 3.01 -2.84
CA GLY A 23 -8.67 1.81 -2.90
C GLY A 23 -10.01 1.97 -3.65
N LEU A 24 -10.58 3.19 -3.73
CA LEU A 24 -11.87 3.45 -4.40
C LEU A 24 -11.89 3.03 -5.88
N VAL A 25 -10.71 2.98 -6.50
CA VAL A 25 -10.54 2.82 -7.95
C VAL A 25 -10.65 1.37 -8.38
N ILE A 26 -10.23 0.45 -7.51
CA ILE A 26 -10.16 -0.99 -7.79
C ILE A 26 -11.52 -1.54 -8.28
N PRO A 27 -12.67 -1.33 -7.59
CA PRO A 27 -13.96 -1.85 -8.04
C PRO A 27 -14.50 -1.13 -9.29
N VAL A 28 -14.08 0.12 -9.53
CA VAL A 28 -14.55 0.95 -10.65
C VAL A 28 -13.77 0.70 -11.94
N THR A 29 -12.53 0.21 -11.82
CA THR A 29 -11.62 -0.07 -12.94
C THR A 29 -12.27 -0.85 -14.10
N PRO A 30 -12.98 -1.99 -13.89
CA PRO A 30 -13.62 -2.71 -14.99
C PRO A 30 -14.68 -1.87 -15.73
N PHE A 31 -15.40 -0.98 -15.02
CA PHE A 31 -16.41 -0.11 -15.63
C PHE A 31 -15.77 0.93 -16.54
N ILE A 32 -14.71 1.60 -16.07
CA ILE A 32 -13.96 2.56 -16.90
C ILE A 32 -13.41 1.87 -18.15
N LYS A 33 -12.85 0.67 -17.99
CA LYS A 33 -12.33 -0.12 -19.10
C LYS A 33 -13.40 -0.41 -20.15
N ASN A 34 -14.57 -0.88 -19.72
CA ASN A 34 -15.64 -1.28 -20.62
C ASN A 34 -16.35 -0.08 -21.25
N GLU A 35 -16.60 0.99 -20.49
CA GLU A 35 -17.27 2.22 -20.94
C GLU A 35 -16.46 2.96 -22.01
N TYR A 36 -15.14 3.06 -21.84
CA TYR A 36 -14.25 3.79 -22.75
C TYR A 36 -13.47 2.87 -23.70
N HIS A 37 -13.76 1.58 -23.70
CA HIS A 37 -13.10 0.55 -24.51
C HIS A 37 -11.57 0.56 -24.40
N PHE A 38 -11.05 0.79 -23.18
CA PHE A 38 -9.62 0.73 -22.93
C PHE A 38 -9.11 -0.71 -22.87
N THR A 39 -7.85 -0.88 -23.24
CA THR A 39 -7.11 -2.14 -23.07
C THR A 39 -6.75 -2.35 -21.59
N THR A 40 -6.48 -3.59 -21.20
CA THR A 40 -6.07 -3.89 -19.82
C THR A 40 -4.68 -3.32 -19.53
N SER A 41 -3.79 -3.29 -20.52
CA SER A 41 -2.49 -2.61 -20.43
C SER A 41 -2.64 -1.13 -20.08
N GLN A 42 -3.59 -0.42 -20.72
CA GLN A 42 -3.88 0.97 -20.39
C GLN A 42 -4.38 1.14 -18.95
N MET A 43 -5.21 0.23 -18.45
CA MET A 43 -5.64 0.23 -17.03
C MET A 43 -4.46 -0.04 -16.09
N GLY A 44 -3.57 -0.96 -16.47
CA GLY A 44 -2.32 -1.23 -15.76
C GLY A 44 -1.40 -0.01 -15.66
N VAL A 45 -1.23 0.72 -16.77
CA VAL A 45 -0.50 2.00 -16.81
C VAL A 45 -1.15 3.02 -15.88
N MET A 46 -2.47 3.19 -15.97
CA MET A 46 -3.22 4.12 -15.12
C MET A 46 -2.98 3.84 -13.63
N THR A 47 -3.10 2.59 -13.20
CA THR A 47 -2.84 2.18 -11.80
C THR A 47 -1.39 2.43 -11.39
N SER A 48 -0.44 2.13 -12.27
CA SER A 48 1.01 2.25 -12.01
C SER A 48 1.48 3.70 -11.89
N LEU A 49 0.88 4.62 -12.65
CA LEU A 49 1.26 6.03 -12.65
C LEU A 49 1.09 6.70 -11.29
N PHE A 50 0.08 6.29 -10.51
CA PHE A 50 -0.09 6.79 -9.14
C PHE A 50 1.11 6.40 -8.26
N ALA A 51 1.44 5.11 -8.23
CA ALA A 51 2.55 4.60 -7.43
C ALA A 51 3.90 5.14 -7.90
N PHE A 52 4.06 5.31 -9.22
CA PHE A 52 5.27 5.85 -9.83
C PHE A 52 5.48 7.32 -9.45
N ALA A 53 4.45 8.16 -9.60
CA ALA A 53 4.51 9.57 -9.20
C ALA A 53 4.78 9.71 -7.70
N GLN A 54 4.12 8.89 -6.86
CA GLN A 54 4.38 8.85 -5.43
C GLN A 54 5.83 8.48 -5.11
N PHE A 55 6.36 7.42 -5.73
CA PHE A 55 7.72 6.93 -5.50
C PHE A 55 8.78 7.97 -5.86
N VAL A 56 8.66 8.60 -7.03
CA VAL A 56 9.62 9.61 -7.51
C VAL A 56 9.54 10.89 -6.67
N ALA A 57 8.34 11.33 -6.30
CA ALA A 57 8.17 12.59 -5.58
C ALA A 57 8.45 12.49 -4.07
N SER A 58 8.28 11.33 -3.44
CA SER A 58 8.40 11.18 -1.98
C SER A 58 9.73 11.68 -1.40
N PRO A 59 10.92 11.36 -1.96
CA PRO A 59 12.19 11.86 -1.43
C PRO A 59 12.37 13.38 -1.60
N ILE A 60 11.86 13.93 -2.70
CA ILE A 60 11.96 15.36 -3.03
C ILE A 60 11.09 16.15 -2.06
N VAL A 61 9.85 15.70 -1.90
CA VAL A 61 8.85 16.34 -1.06
C VAL A 61 9.18 16.20 0.41
N GLY A 62 9.78 15.07 0.84
CA GLY A 62 10.29 14.91 2.20
C GLY A 62 11.27 16.04 2.57
N LYS A 63 12.32 16.23 1.76
CA LYS A 63 13.30 17.31 1.95
C LYS A 63 12.68 18.71 1.88
N MET A 64 11.69 18.89 1.01
CA MET A 64 10.96 20.15 0.88
C MET A 64 10.12 20.43 2.13
N SER A 65 9.51 19.40 2.73
CA SER A 65 8.68 19.52 3.93
C SER A 65 9.50 19.90 5.16
N ASP A 66 10.74 19.45 5.24
CA ASP A 66 11.65 19.84 6.32
C ASP A 66 12.00 21.33 6.22
N LYS A 67 12.15 21.89 5.01
CA LYS A 67 12.50 23.31 4.79
C LYS A 67 11.33 24.28 4.88
N ILE A 68 10.19 23.94 4.28
CA ILE A 68 9.01 24.83 4.16
C ILE A 68 8.10 24.71 5.40
N GLY A 69 8.28 23.65 6.19
CA GLY A 69 7.38 23.23 7.24
C GLY A 69 6.47 22.10 6.76
N ARG A 70 6.16 21.18 7.68
CA ARG A 70 5.37 19.98 7.42
C ARG A 70 3.90 20.32 7.22
N LYS A 71 3.35 21.26 7.98
CA LYS A 71 1.93 21.65 7.87
C LYS A 71 1.58 22.18 6.46
N PRO A 72 2.28 23.17 5.89
CA PRO A 72 1.99 23.68 4.55
C PRO A 72 2.01 22.59 3.48
N VAL A 73 2.98 21.66 3.55
CA VAL A 73 3.09 20.55 2.59
C VAL A 73 1.90 19.60 2.70
N ILE A 74 1.44 19.27 3.91
CA ILE A 74 0.25 18.40 4.09
C ILE A 74 -1.01 19.08 3.54
N VAL A 75 -1.22 20.36 3.84
CA VAL A 75 -2.40 21.11 3.37
C VAL A 75 -2.40 21.23 1.84
N PHE A 76 -1.25 21.56 1.25
CA PHE A 76 -1.10 21.63 -0.20
C PHE A 76 -1.33 20.25 -0.83
N GLY A 77 -0.79 19.18 -0.23
CA GLY A 77 -1.04 17.80 -0.66
C GLY A 77 -2.52 17.44 -0.67
N LEU A 78 -3.27 17.72 0.40
CA LEU A 78 -4.72 17.47 0.45
C LEU A 78 -5.50 18.28 -0.60
N PHE A 79 -5.07 19.52 -0.87
CA PHE A 79 -5.66 20.33 -1.93
C PHE A 79 -5.35 19.75 -3.33
N THR A 80 -4.10 19.34 -3.57
CA THR A 80 -3.70 18.64 -4.80
C THR A 80 -4.48 17.33 -4.98
N TYR A 81 -4.76 16.61 -3.89
CA TYR A 81 -5.58 15.40 -3.92
C TYR A 81 -7.02 15.69 -4.33
N MET A 82 -7.63 16.74 -3.79
CA MET A 82 -8.97 17.19 -4.24
C MET A 82 -8.99 17.45 -5.75
N ILE A 83 -7.98 18.14 -6.28
CA ILE A 83 -7.86 18.40 -7.72
C ILE A 83 -7.78 17.07 -8.50
N SER A 84 -6.92 16.14 -8.05
CA SER A 84 -6.79 14.80 -8.64
C SER A 84 -8.15 14.08 -8.75
N GLU A 85 -8.90 14.04 -7.66
CA GLU A 85 -10.16 13.29 -7.58
C GLU A 85 -11.26 13.95 -8.43
N PHE A 86 -11.33 15.28 -8.48
CA PHE A 86 -12.27 15.98 -9.37
C PHE A 86 -11.90 15.80 -10.84
N ILE A 87 -10.61 15.87 -11.20
CA ILE A 87 -10.15 15.56 -12.56
C ILE A 87 -10.54 14.12 -12.92
N PHE A 88 -10.36 13.16 -12.01
CA PHE A 88 -10.77 11.77 -12.25
C PHE A 88 -12.27 11.64 -12.49
N ALA A 89 -13.08 12.33 -11.69
CA ALA A 89 -14.53 12.27 -11.79
C ALA A 89 -15.06 12.82 -13.13
N VAL A 90 -14.46 13.91 -13.64
CA VAL A 90 -14.84 14.48 -14.94
C VAL A 90 -14.16 13.82 -16.12
N ALA A 91 -13.14 12.99 -15.90
CA ALA A 91 -12.37 12.36 -16.97
C ALA A 91 -13.26 11.50 -17.88
N THR A 92 -12.92 11.54 -19.18
CA THR A 92 -13.54 10.76 -20.25
C THR A 92 -12.52 10.17 -21.21
N THR A 93 -11.25 10.51 -21.06
CA THR A 93 -10.16 10.04 -21.92
C THR A 93 -9.00 9.56 -21.07
N LEU A 94 -8.28 8.57 -21.57
CA LEU A 94 -7.16 7.95 -20.85
C LEU A 94 -6.09 8.98 -20.40
N PRO A 95 -5.68 9.97 -21.21
CA PRO A 95 -4.71 10.98 -20.77
C PRO A 95 -5.20 11.78 -19.55
N ILE A 96 -6.49 12.09 -19.45
CA ILE A 96 -7.04 12.84 -18.31
C ILE A 96 -7.08 11.95 -17.06
N PHE A 97 -7.45 10.67 -17.21
CA PHE A 97 -7.34 9.70 -16.11
C PHE A 97 -5.89 9.58 -15.63
N ASN A 98 -4.93 9.41 -16.55
CA ASN A 98 -3.51 9.32 -16.24
C ASN A 98 -2.98 10.59 -15.55
N LEU A 99 -3.39 11.77 -16.02
CA LEU A 99 -3.04 13.05 -15.39
C LEU A 99 -3.55 13.11 -13.95
N SER A 100 -4.82 12.73 -13.72
CA SER A 100 -5.36 12.63 -12.36
C SER A 100 -4.51 11.68 -11.50
N ARG A 101 -4.15 10.48 -12.00
CA ARG A 101 -3.33 9.51 -11.24
C ARG A 101 -1.98 10.08 -10.85
N ILE A 102 -1.32 10.82 -11.74
CA ILE A 102 -0.03 11.47 -11.45
C ILE A 102 -0.22 12.52 -10.35
N ILE A 103 -1.22 13.40 -10.47
CA ILE A 103 -1.53 14.42 -9.46
C ILE A 103 -1.86 13.77 -8.10
N GLY A 104 -2.62 12.67 -8.12
CA GLY A 104 -2.92 11.86 -6.95
C GLY A 104 -1.65 11.28 -6.31
N GLY A 105 -0.76 10.67 -7.10
CA GLY A 105 0.51 10.16 -6.60
C GLY A 105 1.40 11.25 -5.97
N LEU A 106 1.45 12.45 -6.58
CA LEU A 106 2.14 13.61 -6.01
C LEU A 106 1.55 14.03 -4.67
N SER A 107 0.22 14.07 -4.53
CA SER A 107 -0.43 14.37 -3.25
C SER A 107 -0.15 13.31 -2.18
N ALA A 108 -0.13 12.02 -2.53
CA ALA A 108 0.22 10.95 -1.60
C ALA A 108 1.67 11.09 -1.12
N ALA A 109 2.60 11.48 -2.00
CA ALA A 109 3.98 11.81 -1.64
C ALA A 109 4.09 13.03 -0.70
N MET A 110 3.15 13.98 -0.76
CA MET A 110 3.10 15.13 0.13
C MET A 110 2.51 14.81 1.50
N VAL A 111 1.47 14.00 1.57
CA VAL A 111 0.74 13.82 2.82
C VAL A 111 1.27 12.65 3.63
N ILE A 112 1.53 11.50 3.02
CA ILE A 112 1.82 10.26 3.74
C ILE A 112 3.15 10.35 4.51
N PRO A 113 4.33 10.55 3.86
CA PRO A 113 5.60 10.62 4.59
C PRO A 113 5.68 11.84 5.52
N THR A 114 5.16 13.00 5.10
CA THR A 114 5.16 14.21 5.91
C THR A 114 4.29 14.07 7.16
N SER A 115 3.17 13.33 7.08
CA SER A 115 2.33 13.03 8.25
C SER A 115 3.00 12.05 9.21
N MET A 116 3.75 11.06 8.70
CA MET A 116 4.55 10.18 9.55
C MET A 116 5.63 10.95 10.31
N ALA A 117 6.30 11.87 9.62
CA ALA A 117 7.34 12.70 10.22
C ALA A 117 6.75 13.73 11.20
N LEU A 118 5.70 14.48 10.84
CA LEU A 118 5.04 15.40 11.77
C LEU A 118 4.44 14.66 12.98
N GLY A 119 3.94 13.45 12.76
CA GLY A 119 3.45 12.57 13.82
C GLY A 119 4.55 12.19 14.81
N SER A 120 5.79 11.96 14.36
CA SER A 120 6.91 11.76 15.28
C SER A 120 7.26 13.03 16.04
N ASP A 121 7.37 14.16 15.35
CA ASP A 121 7.86 15.42 15.92
C ASP A 121 6.88 15.98 16.98
N LEU A 122 5.58 15.71 16.83
CA LEU A 122 4.55 16.11 17.80
C LEU A 122 4.45 15.19 19.03
N THR A 123 5.30 14.16 19.14
CA THR A 123 5.21 13.13 20.18
C THR A 123 6.49 12.96 20.97
N THR A 124 6.35 12.57 22.23
CA THR A 124 7.51 12.18 23.04
C THR A 124 8.02 10.81 22.59
N LEU A 125 9.28 10.49 22.89
CA LEU A 125 9.88 9.17 22.60
C LEU A 125 9.00 7.99 23.08
N LYS A 126 8.33 8.14 24.24
CA LYS A 126 7.43 7.13 24.82
C LYS A 126 6.13 6.95 24.02
N ASP A 127 5.58 8.02 23.44
CA ASP A 127 4.32 8.01 22.70
C ASP A 127 4.53 7.80 21.18
N ARG A 128 5.75 7.98 20.66
CA ARG A 128 6.09 7.95 19.22
C ARG A 128 5.66 6.66 18.53
N ALA A 129 6.02 5.51 19.10
CA ALA A 129 5.65 4.20 18.54
C ALA A 129 4.13 4.02 18.42
N LYS A 130 3.37 4.54 19.39
CA LYS A 130 1.90 4.48 19.40
C LYS A 130 1.30 5.34 18.30
N VAL A 131 1.82 6.54 18.07
CA VAL A 131 1.32 7.45 17.02
C VAL A 131 1.67 6.95 15.63
N ILE A 132 2.90 6.46 15.42
CA ILE A 132 3.29 5.79 14.18
C ILE A 132 2.40 4.57 13.92
N GLY A 133 2.06 3.81 14.98
CA GLY A 133 1.10 2.72 14.91
C GLY A 133 -0.28 3.16 14.44
N TRP A 134 -0.82 4.26 14.98
CA TRP A 134 -2.11 4.82 14.52
C TRP A 134 -2.08 5.30 13.07
N LEU A 135 -0.99 5.95 12.63
CA LEU A 135 -0.83 6.37 11.23
C LEU A 135 -0.73 5.17 10.28
N SER A 136 -0.04 4.10 10.70
CA SER A 136 0.06 2.86 9.92
C SER A 136 -1.27 2.11 9.84
N ALA A 137 -2.05 2.14 10.93
CA ALA A 137 -3.40 1.60 10.96
C ALA A 137 -4.35 2.41 10.07
N ALA A 138 -4.21 3.74 10.03
CA ALA A 138 -4.95 4.60 9.13
C ALA A 138 -4.66 4.30 7.66
N PHE A 139 -3.38 4.10 7.32
CA PHE A 139 -2.94 3.73 5.97
C PHE A 139 -3.57 2.39 5.55
N SER A 140 -3.40 1.35 6.38
CA SER A 140 -3.89 0.01 6.06
C SER A 140 -5.41 -0.04 6.05
N GLY A 141 -6.06 0.61 7.02
CA GLY A 141 -7.52 0.70 7.11
C GLY A 141 -8.13 1.45 5.93
N GLY A 142 -7.47 2.49 5.42
CA GLY A 142 -7.90 3.20 4.21
C GLY A 142 -7.88 2.29 2.99
N LEU A 143 -6.78 1.58 2.75
CA LEU A 143 -6.68 0.62 1.64
C LEU A 143 -7.69 -0.52 1.75
N ILE A 144 -7.94 -1.00 2.98
CA ILE A 144 -8.91 -2.06 3.29
C ILE A 144 -10.37 -1.61 3.04
N LEU A 145 -10.74 -0.42 3.53
CA LEU A 145 -12.13 0.08 3.45
C LEU A 145 -12.43 0.76 2.11
N GLY A 146 -11.40 1.22 1.39
CA GLY A 146 -11.50 1.93 0.13
C GLY A 146 -12.34 1.20 -0.91
N PRO A 147 -12.03 -0.04 -1.29
CA PRO A 147 -12.80 -0.76 -2.31
C PRO A 147 -14.27 -0.99 -1.92
N GLY A 148 -14.54 -1.23 -0.64
CA GLY A 148 -15.91 -1.41 -0.15
C GLY A 148 -16.75 -0.15 -0.28
N LEU A 149 -16.23 0.97 0.22
CA LEU A 149 -16.89 2.27 0.08
C LEU A 149 -16.98 2.70 -1.40
N GLY A 150 -15.95 2.41 -2.19
CA GLY A 150 -15.91 2.71 -3.61
C GLY A 150 -16.99 1.99 -4.38
N GLY A 151 -17.20 0.70 -4.10
CA GLY A 151 -18.27 -0.07 -4.72
C GLY A 151 -19.67 0.38 -4.32
N ILE A 152 -19.89 0.69 -3.04
CA ILE A 152 -21.19 1.21 -2.55
C ILE A 152 -21.52 2.55 -3.24
N LEU A 153 -20.55 3.48 -3.25
CA LEU A 153 -20.72 4.78 -3.88
C LEU A 153 -20.86 4.68 -5.40
N ALA A 154 -20.14 3.75 -6.03
CA ALA A 154 -20.21 3.50 -7.46
C ALA A 154 -21.56 2.93 -7.92
N GLY A 155 -22.41 2.44 -7.00
CA GLY A 155 -23.77 2.01 -7.30
C GLY A 155 -24.69 3.14 -7.80
N ILE A 156 -24.39 4.40 -7.46
CA ILE A 156 -25.11 5.58 -8.01
C ILE A 156 -24.55 5.91 -9.40
N SER A 157 -23.23 6.02 -9.49
CA SER A 157 -22.46 6.22 -10.72
C SER A 157 -21.02 5.87 -10.39
N TYR A 158 -20.30 5.24 -11.33
CA TYR A 158 -18.89 4.89 -11.14
C TYR A 158 -17.98 6.10 -10.86
N LYS A 159 -18.47 7.32 -11.14
CA LYS A 159 -17.78 8.59 -10.86
C LYS A 159 -18.02 9.14 -9.44
N THR A 160 -19.11 8.73 -8.77
CA THR A 160 -19.50 9.21 -7.44
C THR A 160 -18.43 9.01 -6.35
N PRO A 161 -17.68 7.89 -6.29
CA PRO A 161 -16.61 7.72 -5.30
C PRO A 161 -15.59 8.87 -5.32
N PHE A 162 -15.24 9.34 -6.51
CA PHE A 162 -14.22 10.38 -6.73
C PHE A 162 -14.73 11.78 -6.40
N TRP A 163 -16.00 12.06 -6.68
CA TRP A 163 -16.63 13.30 -6.20
C TRP A 163 -16.62 13.37 -4.67
N VAL A 164 -17.01 12.29 -4.01
CA VAL A 164 -17.03 12.21 -2.54
C VAL A 164 -15.60 12.33 -1.98
N ALA A 165 -14.63 11.62 -2.55
CA ALA A 165 -13.22 11.70 -2.15
C ALA A 165 -12.67 13.12 -2.28
N GLY A 166 -12.97 13.83 -3.37
CA GLY A 166 -12.55 15.22 -3.55
C GLY A 166 -13.16 16.17 -2.50
N VAL A 167 -14.46 16.04 -2.20
CA VAL A 167 -15.14 16.83 -1.16
C VAL A 167 -14.60 16.53 0.24
N LEU A 168 -14.33 15.25 0.55
CA LEU A 168 -13.71 14.86 1.81
C LEU A 168 -12.26 15.38 1.91
N SER A 169 -11.53 15.44 0.79
CA SER A 169 -10.17 15.96 0.78
C SER A 169 -10.13 17.47 1.03
N ILE A 170 -11.00 18.25 0.41
CA ILE A 170 -11.02 19.71 0.64
C ILE A 170 -11.47 20.04 2.07
N THR A 171 -12.45 19.32 2.60
CA THR A 171 -12.84 19.49 4.00
C THR A 171 -11.68 19.13 4.92
N SER A 172 -10.98 18.02 4.69
CA SER A 172 -9.77 17.65 5.42
C SER A 172 -8.66 18.70 5.30
N ALA A 173 -8.46 19.30 4.12
CA ALA A 173 -7.49 20.38 3.91
C ALA A 173 -7.84 21.61 4.76
N ILE A 174 -9.11 22.03 4.78
CA ILE A 174 -9.59 23.16 5.59
C ILE A 174 -9.41 22.87 7.08
N PHE A 175 -9.81 21.68 7.55
CA PHE A 175 -9.64 21.27 8.94
C PHE A 175 -8.15 21.24 9.34
N THR A 176 -7.29 20.71 8.46
CA THR A 176 -5.85 20.69 8.69
C THR A 176 -5.27 22.10 8.72
N GLN A 177 -5.68 22.98 7.82
CA GLN A 177 -5.22 24.36 7.79
C GLN A 177 -5.58 25.14 9.07
N ILE A 178 -6.80 24.94 9.59
CA ILE A 178 -7.30 25.67 10.77
C ILE A 178 -6.74 25.07 12.07
N PHE A 179 -6.79 23.75 12.22
CA PHE A 179 -6.59 23.09 13.52
C PHE A 179 -5.22 22.45 13.71
N LEU A 180 -4.48 22.16 12.62
CA LEU A 180 -3.12 21.64 12.75
C LEU A 180 -2.21 22.78 13.23
N LYS A 181 -1.66 22.64 14.44
CA LYS A 181 -0.63 23.54 14.95
C LYS A 181 0.73 22.88 14.80
N GLU A 182 1.63 23.57 14.12
CA GLU A 182 3.03 23.20 13.99
C GLU A 182 3.79 23.86 15.14
N ASN A 183 4.54 23.07 15.92
CA ASN A 183 5.34 23.59 17.01
C ASN A 183 6.81 23.66 16.57
N LYS A 184 7.26 24.84 16.17
CA LYS A 184 8.58 25.05 15.54
C LYS A 184 9.75 24.77 16.49
N ASP A 185 9.57 24.97 17.79
CA ASP A 185 10.64 24.86 18.79
C ASP A 185 11.16 23.42 19.02
N VAL A 186 10.41 22.39 18.58
CA VAL A 186 10.81 20.98 18.71
C VAL A 186 11.65 20.53 17.50
N ILE A 187 11.45 21.15 16.34
CA ILE A 187 12.04 20.76 15.05
C ILE A 187 13.54 21.12 15.01
N GLU A 188 13.93 22.30 15.53
CA GLU A 188 15.34 22.77 15.57
C GLU A 188 16.25 21.94 16.50
N LEU A 189 15.68 21.33 17.55
CA LEU A 189 16.42 20.47 18.49
C LEU A 189 16.66 19.07 17.89
N GLU A 190 15.68 18.53 17.16
CA GLU A 190 15.81 17.22 16.50
C GLU A 190 16.68 17.27 15.23
N GLU A 191 16.74 18.38 14.49
CA GLU A 191 17.67 18.54 13.36
C GLU A 191 19.14 18.42 13.81
N LYS A 192 19.48 19.00 14.98
CA LYS A 192 20.82 18.88 15.57
C LYS A 192 21.16 17.46 16.02
N GLU A 193 20.21 16.74 16.61
CA GLU A 193 20.41 15.34 17.00
C GLU A 193 20.39 14.36 15.79
N ALA A 194 19.66 14.70 14.72
CA ALA A 194 19.58 13.90 13.50
C ALA A 194 20.85 14.03 12.65
N GLU A 195 21.47 15.21 12.59
CA GLU A 195 22.78 15.41 11.97
C GLU A 195 23.90 14.63 12.68
N GLU A 196 23.82 14.48 14.01
CA GLU A 196 24.74 13.61 14.77
C GLU A 196 24.48 12.12 14.50
N LYS A 197 23.22 11.67 14.46
CA LYS A 197 22.86 10.26 14.18
C LYS A 197 23.02 9.86 12.70
N ALA A 198 22.98 10.81 11.77
CA ALA A 198 23.25 10.56 10.35
C ALA A 198 24.70 10.09 10.11
N LYS A 199 25.63 10.43 11.03
CA LYS A 199 27.01 9.92 11.02
C LYS A 199 27.15 8.48 11.52
N GLU A 200 26.13 7.94 12.21
CA GLU A 200 26.11 6.56 12.71
C GLU A 200 25.26 5.60 11.85
N GLN A 201 24.62 6.08 10.78
CA GLN A 201 23.88 5.19 9.88
C GLN A 201 24.85 4.23 9.17
N GLY A 202 24.66 2.93 9.40
CA GLY A 202 25.44 1.89 8.74
C GLY A 202 25.34 2.00 7.22
N SER A 203 26.45 1.73 6.54
CA SER A 203 26.49 1.69 5.07
C SER A 203 25.47 0.68 4.53
N ILE A 204 24.87 0.93 3.36
CA ILE A 204 24.04 -0.07 2.64
C ILE A 204 24.75 -1.43 2.56
N ARG A 205 26.09 -1.40 2.39
CA ARG A 205 26.93 -2.61 2.37
C ARG A 205 26.89 -3.43 3.66
N SER A 206 26.66 -2.80 4.81
CA SER A 206 26.57 -3.47 6.11
C SER A 206 25.30 -4.32 6.29
N ILE A 207 24.29 -4.11 5.44
CA ILE A 207 22.99 -4.78 5.50
C ILE A 207 22.79 -5.76 4.34
N LEU A 208 23.68 -5.75 3.34
CA LEU A 208 23.65 -6.67 2.19
C LEU A 208 24.25 -8.05 2.52
N THR A 209 23.93 -8.61 3.67
CA THR A 209 24.26 -10.00 3.98
C THR A 209 23.35 -10.94 3.17
N LEU A 210 23.84 -12.16 2.88
CA LEU A 210 23.08 -13.13 2.08
C LEU A 210 21.63 -13.36 2.59
N PRO A 211 21.37 -13.53 3.90
CA PRO A 211 20.01 -13.67 4.41
C PRO A 211 19.14 -12.42 4.25
N MET A 212 19.72 -11.22 4.43
CA MET A 212 19.00 -9.95 4.24
C MET A 212 18.63 -9.73 2.78
N VAL A 213 19.54 -9.98 1.85
CA VAL A 213 19.28 -9.90 0.41
C VAL A 213 18.14 -10.85 0.02
N MET A 214 18.10 -12.06 0.59
CA MET A 214 17.00 -12.99 0.34
C MET A 214 15.66 -12.47 0.89
N LEU A 215 15.62 -11.87 2.10
CA LEU A 215 14.40 -11.28 2.66
C LEU A 215 13.92 -10.06 1.85
N PHE A 216 14.84 -9.21 1.39
CA PHE A 216 14.51 -8.12 0.47
C PHE A 216 14.00 -8.64 -0.87
N GLY A 217 14.59 -9.72 -1.38
CA GLY A 217 14.07 -10.45 -2.54
C GLY A 217 12.64 -10.94 -2.31
N MET A 218 12.34 -11.53 -1.15
CA MET A 218 10.98 -11.96 -0.80
C MET A 218 9.99 -10.80 -0.74
N ILE A 219 10.39 -9.64 -0.20
CA ILE A 219 9.53 -8.43 -0.24
C ILE A 219 9.24 -8.06 -1.67
N LEU A 220 10.26 -7.85 -2.49
CA LEU A 220 10.10 -7.43 -3.87
C LEU A 220 9.16 -8.37 -4.62
N VAL A 221 9.38 -9.68 -4.47
CA VAL A 221 8.56 -10.68 -5.12
C VAL A 221 7.14 -10.72 -4.56
N SER A 222 6.96 -10.59 -3.23
CA SER A 222 5.63 -10.55 -2.62
C SER A 222 4.84 -9.32 -3.05
N SER A 223 5.48 -8.13 -3.10
CA SER A 223 4.86 -6.88 -3.54
C SER A 223 4.49 -6.95 -5.01
N PHE A 224 5.36 -7.52 -5.84
CA PHE A 224 5.10 -7.76 -7.24
C PHE A 224 3.94 -8.73 -7.47
N GLY A 225 3.94 -9.88 -6.78
CA GLY A 225 2.89 -10.89 -6.88
C GLY A 225 1.54 -10.39 -6.40
N LEU A 226 1.51 -9.69 -5.26
CA LEU A 226 0.30 -9.06 -4.74
C LEU A 226 -0.25 -8.05 -5.74
N GLN A 227 0.57 -7.10 -6.19
CA GLN A 227 0.08 -6.03 -7.06
C GLN A 227 -0.24 -6.51 -8.47
N GLY A 228 0.53 -7.48 -8.98
CA GLY A 228 0.21 -8.13 -10.25
C GLY A 228 -1.13 -8.86 -10.20
N PHE A 229 -1.52 -9.44 -9.06
CA PHE A 229 -2.83 -10.06 -8.87
C PHE A 229 -3.94 -9.02 -8.62
N GLU A 230 -3.74 -8.14 -7.65
CA GLU A 230 -4.72 -7.17 -7.17
C GLU A 230 -5.16 -6.20 -8.27
N SER A 231 -4.22 -5.72 -9.09
CA SER A 231 -4.50 -4.68 -10.09
C SER A 231 -5.44 -5.11 -11.21
N ILE A 232 -5.44 -6.41 -11.55
CA ILE A 232 -6.27 -6.98 -12.61
C ILE A 232 -7.41 -7.83 -12.05
N TYR A 233 -7.43 -8.10 -10.74
CA TYR A 233 -8.43 -8.96 -10.11
C TYR A 233 -9.85 -8.54 -10.50
N SER A 234 -10.17 -7.25 -10.34
CA SER A 234 -11.52 -6.74 -10.64
C SER A 234 -11.87 -6.82 -12.13
N ILE A 235 -10.89 -6.69 -13.03
CA ILE A 235 -11.07 -6.86 -14.46
C ILE A 235 -11.30 -8.33 -14.80
N TYR A 236 -10.50 -9.25 -14.23
CA TYR A 236 -10.58 -10.67 -14.50
C TYR A 236 -11.92 -11.26 -14.07
N VAL A 237 -12.34 -11.00 -12.83
CA VAL A 237 -13.63 -11.52 -12.33
C VAL A 237 -14.82 -10.89 -13.05
N ASN A 238 -14.69 -9.66 -13.55
CA ASN A 238 -15.70 -9.04 -14.39
C ASN A 238 -15.77 -9.69 -15.79
N GLN A 239 -14.64 -9.95 -16.44
CA GLN A 239 -14.60 -10.49 -17.81
C GLN A 239 -14.86 -11.99 -17.89
N VAL A 240 -14.30 -12.79 -16.97
CA VAL A 240 -14.38 -14.25 -17.01
C VAL A 240 -15.61 -14.76 -16.27
N PHE A 241 -15.92 -14.14 -15.13
CA PHE A 241 -16.99 -14.59 -14.23
C PHE A 241 -18.18 -13.62 -14.20
N ASN A 242 -18.22 -12.57 -15.02
CA ASN A 242 -19.33 -11.60 -15.05
C ASN A 242 -19.69 -11.02 -13.68
N PHE A 243 -18.70 -10.87 -12.78
CA PHE A 243 -18.94 -10.24 -11.50
C PHE A 243 -19.38 -8.79 -11.72
N GLY A 244 -20.52 -8.42 -11.12
CA GLY A 244 -20.97 -7.04 -11.05
C GLY A 244 -20.17 -6.22 -10.03
N LEU A 245 -20.35 -4.90 -10.08
CA LEU A 245 -19.74 -3.95 -9.15
C LEU A 245 -19.95 -4.34 -7.68
N SER A 246 -21.19 -4.69 -7.33
CA SER A 246 -21.60 -5.04 -5.97
C SER A 246 -20.89 -6.28 -5.46
N THR A 247 -20.73 -7.31 -6.31
CA THR A 247 -20.02 -8.54 -5.95
C THR A 247 -18.53 -8.27 -5.75
N ILE A 248 -17.89 -7.53 -6.65
CA ILE A 248 -16.47 -7.15 -6.51
C ILE A 248 -16.25 -6.38 -5.21
N ALA A 249 -17.09 -5.39 -4.95
CA ALA A 249 -17.05 -4.57 -3.74
C ALA A 249 -17.23 -5.41 -2.47
N LEU A 250 -18.20 -6.33 -2.47
CA LEU A 250 -18.46 -7.22 -1.36
C LEU A 250 -17.25 -8.10 -1.06
N VAL A 251 -16.63 -8.70 -2.08
CA VAL A 251 -15.44 -9.56 -1.90
C VAL A 251 -14.27 -8.77 -1.34
N LEU A 252 -13.99 -7.58 -1.86
CA LEU A 252 -12.89 -6.74 -1.37
C LEU A 252 -13.17 -6.21 0.04
N THR A 253 -14.43 -5.90 0.37
CA THR A 253 -14.82 -5.52 1.75
C THR A 253 -14.65 -6.67 2.73
N LEU A 254 -15.16 -7.85 2.38
CA LEU A 254 -15.01 -9.05 3.20
C LEU A 254 -13.54 -9.39 3.40
N ASN A 255 -12.73 -9.27 2.34
CA ASN A 255 -11.31 -9.43 2.47
C ASN A 255 -10.74 -8.44 3.48
N GLY A 256 -11.01 -7.15 3.32
CA GLY A 256 -10.55 -6.12 4.23
C GLY A 256 -10.87 -6.38 5.71
N ILE A 257 -12.10 -6.84 6.00
CA ILE A 257 -12.52 -7.22 7.36
C ILE A 257 -11.72 -8.42 7.87
N ILE A 258 -11.60 -9.48 7.08
CA ILE A 258 -10.84 -10.69 7.43
C ILE A 258 -9.37 -10.35 7.66
N SER A 259 -8.78 -9.55 6.77
CA SER A 259 -7.39 -9.08 6.86
C SER A 259 -7.14 -8.30 8.14
N LEU A 260 -8.05 -7.42 8.53
CA LEU A 260 -7.95 -6.67 9.79
C LEU A 260 -8.01 -7.61 11.00
N ILE A 261 -8.93 -8.58 11.01
CA ILE A 261 -9.03 -9.59 12.07
C ILE A 261 -7.74 -10.42 12.15
N LEU A 262 -7.23 -10.89 11.02
CA LEU A 262 -6.02 -11.71 10.96
C LEU A 262 -4.79 -10.93 11.43
N GLN A 263 -4.62 -9.67 11.00
CA GLN A 263 -3.48 -8.84 11.39
C GLN A 263 -3.52 -8.45 12.87
N VAL A 264 -4.69 -8.08 13.40
CA VAL A 264 -4.80 -7.55 14.78
C VAL A 264 -4.90 -8.67 15.82
N ALA A 265 -5.75 -9.68 15.56
CA ALA A 265 -6.04 -10.71 16.55
C ALA A 265 -5.20 -11.98 16.37
N ALA A 266 -5.02 -12.45 15.13
CA ALA A 266 -4.44 -13.76 14.87
C ALA A 266 -2.91 -13.74 14.66
N PHE A 267 -2.33 -12.63 14.19
CA PHE A 267 -0.94 -12.59 13.73
C PHE A 267 0.07 -13.05 14.79
N ASN A 268 0.03 -12.46 15.99
CA ASN A 268 0.94 -12.83 17.09
C ASN A 268 0.75 -14.28 17.53
N TRP A 269 -0.51 -14.73 17.59
CA TRP A 269 -0.83 -16.11 17.94
C TRP A 269 -0.25 -17.09 16.91
N ILE A 270 -0.45 -16.82 15.61
CA ILE A 270 0.09 -17.64 14.51
C ILE A 270 1.61 -17.69 14.60
N ILE A 271 2.28 -16.54 14.73
CA ILE A 271 3.74 -16.50 14.84
C ILE A 271 4.24 -17.29 16.05
N SER A 272 3.59 -17.18 17.21
CA SER A 272 4.00 -17.94 18.40
C SER A 272 3.89 -19.46 18.23
N LYS A 273 3.00 -19.93 17.34
CA LYS A 273 2.76 -21.35 17.08
C LYS A 273 3.66 -21.93 16.00
N ILE A 274 3.82 -21.23 14.87
CA ILE A 274 4.52 -21.77 13.70
C ILE A 274 5.84 -21.07 13.37
N GLY A 275 6.08 -19.87 13.92
CA GLY A 275 7.25 -19.04 13.63
C GLY A 275 7.12 -18.27 12.30
N GLU A 276 7.88 -17.19 12.18
CA GLU A 276 7.81 -16.24 11.05
C GLU A 276 8.16 -16.92 9.71
N MET A 277 9.26 -17.67 9.67
CA MET A 277 9.72 -18.35 8.45
C MET A 277 8.80 -19.48 7.98
N ARG A 278 8.01 -20.11 8.87
CA ARG A 278 6.99 -21.08 8.44
C ARG A 278 5.74 -20.38 7.96
N LEU A 279 5.31 -19.31 8.63
CA LEU A 279 4.21 -18.48 8.17
C LEU A 279 4.45 -17.95 6.75
N ILE A 280 5.64 -17.39 6.49
CA ILE A 280 6.00 -16.88 5.15
C ILE A 280 5.92 -17.97 4.09
N SER A 281 6.47 -19.15 4.40
CA SER A 281 6.48 -20.31 3.50
C SER A 281 5.05 -20.80 3.20
N ILE A 282 4.21 -20.95 4.24
CA ILE A 282 2.82 -21.38 4.08
C ILE A 282 2.03 -20.34 3.27
N ALA A 283 2.21 -19.05 3.55
CA ALA A 283 1.51 -17.99 2.85
C ALA A 283 1.89 -17.94 1.36
N PHE A 284 3.17 -18.07 1.00
CA PHE A 284 3.57 -18.14 -0.41
C PHE A 284 2.99 -19.37 -1.12
N LEU A 285 3.03 -20.54 -0.49
CA LEU A 285 2.49 -21.77 -1.07
C LEU A 285 0.96 -21.65 -1.25
N LEU A 286 0.27 -21.20 -0.22
CA LEU A 286 -1.19 -21.07 -0.22
C LEU A 286 -1.64 -20.04 -1.27
N SER A 287 -0.97 -18.88 -1.34
CA SER A 287 -1.21 -17.90 -2.40
C SER A 287 -0.97 -18.50 -3.79
N ALA A 288 0.14 -19.22 -4.02
CA ALA A 288 0.43 -19.82 -5.32
C ALA A 288 -0.65 -20.83 -5.74
N VAL A 289 -1.05 -21.73 -4.83
CA VAL A 289 -2.09 -22.73 -5.09
C VAL A 289 -3.44 -22.06 -5.38
N CYS A 290 -3.84 -21.06 -4.60
CA CYS A 290 -5.12 -20.39 -4.81
C CYS A 290 -5.14 -19.51 -6.07
N VAL A 291 -4.03 -18.83 -6.41
CA VAL A 291 -3.93 -18.08 -7.68
C VAL A 291 -4.06 -19.03 -8.87
N PHE A 292 -3.40 -20.18 -8.82
CA PHE A 292 -3.56 -21.22 -9.84
C PHE A 292 -5.00 -21.76 -9.89
N TRP A 293 -5.60 -22.00 -8.73
CA TRP A 293 -6.98 -22.50 -8.63
C TRP A 293 -7.99 -21.56 -9.30
N ILE A 294 -7.81 -20.24 -9.20
CA ILE A 294 -8.68 -19.25 -9.90
C ILE A 294 -8.66 -19.44 -11.42
N THR A 295 -7.56 -19.92 -12.01
CA THR A 295 -7.49 -20.19 -13.46
C THR A 295 -8.30 -21.41 -13.88
N GLN A 296 -8.59 -22.31 -12.94
CA GLN A 296 -9.35 -23.55 -13.16
C GLN A 296 -10.75 -23.49 -12.54
N ALA A 297 -11.14 -22.33 -11.99
CA ALA A 297 -12.40 -22.18 -11.29
C ALA A 297 -13.57 -22.12 -12.27
N HIS A 298 -14.67 -22.78 -11.93
CA HIS A 298 -15.89 -22.82 -12.75
C HIS A 298 -17.05 -22.08 -12.07
N THR A 299 -16.97 -21.85 -10.76
CA THR A 299 -18.04 -21.23 -9.99
C THR A 299 -17.59 -19.91 -9.35
N HIS A 300 -18.54 -18.99 -9.15
CA HIS A 300 -18.25 -17.72 -8.46
C HIS A 300 -17.74 -17.95 -7.04
N ILE A 301 -18.24 -18.97 -6.35
CA ILE A 301 -17.87 -19.28 -4.96
C ILE A 301 -16.41 -19.71 -4.87
N GLU A 302 -15.92 -20.54 -5.80
CA GLU A 302 -14.51 -20.93 -5.86
C GLU A 302 -13.59 -19.71 -5.95
N VAL A 303 -13.91 -18.77 -6.85
CA VAL A 303 -13.13 -17.54 -7.03
C VAL A 303 -13.16 -16.67 -5.78
N ILE A 304 -14.32 -16.52 -5.14
CA ILE A 304 -14.46 -15.73 -3.91
C ILE A 304 -13.61 -16.35 -2.80
N VAL A 305 -13.73 -17.66 -2.56
CA VAL A 305 -12.97 -18.37 -1.51
C VAL A 305 -11.46 -18.27 -1.78
N ALA A 306 -11.02 -18.55 -3.01
CA ALA A 306 -9.62 -18.43 -3.37
C ALA A 306 -9.09 -17.02 -3.17
N THR A 307 -9.86 -16.00 -3.57
CA THR A 307 -9.49 -14.58 -3.42
C THR A 307 -9.32 -14.19 -1.95
N LEU A 308 -10.27 -14.56 -1.09
CA LEU A 308 -10.19 -14.27 0.35
C LEU A 308 -8.93 -14.90 0.97
N VAL A 309 -8.59 -16.12 0.56
CA VAL A 309 -7.37 -16.81 1.01
C VAL A 309 -6.10 -16.14 0.51
N ILE A 310 -6.05 -15.73 -0.77
CA ILE A 310 -4.88 -15.08 -1.38
C ILE A 310 -4.56 -13.78 -0.66
N PHE A 311 -5.52 -12.86 -0.56
CA PHE A 311 -5.29 -11.57 0.10
C PHE A 311 -4.92 -11.76 1.57
N SER A 312 -5.63 -12.62 2.30
CA SER A 312 -5.30 -12.95 3.70
C SER A 312 -3.87 -13.46 3.87
N SER A 313 -3.38 -14.26 2.92
CA SER A 313 -2.00 -14.78 2.92
C SER A 313 -0.99 -13.65 2.68
N PHE A 314 -1.25 -12.75 1.72
CA PHE A 314 -0.42 -11.57 1.46
C PHE A 314 -0.38 -10.59 2.63
N ASP A 315 -1.49 -10.39 3.31
CA ASP A 315 -1.60 -9.51 4.47
C ASP A 315 -0.75 -9.97 5.66
N LEU A 316 -0.51 -11.28 5.79
CA LEU A 316 0.37 -11.87 6.79
C LEU A 316 1.84 -11.88 6.36
N LEU A 317 2.14 -11.89 5.05
CA LEU A 317 3.50 -11.93 4.52
C LEU A 317 4.32 -10.69 4.91
N ARG A 318 3.79 -9.48 4.66
CA ARG A 318 4.53 -8.23 4.88
C ARG A 318 4.99 -8.04 6.33
N PRO A 319 4.12 -8.14 7.35
CA PRO A 319 4.56 -7.99 8.73
C PRO A 319 5.53 -9.10 9.15
N ALA A 320 5.34 -10.35 8.70
CA ALA A 320 6.26 -11.45 9.02
C ALA A 320 7.68 -11.22 8.47
N ILE A 321 7.80 -10.79 7.21
CA ILE A 321 9.13 -10.49 6.61
C ILE A 321 9.76 -9.27 7.29
N THR A 322 8.97 -8.24 7.59
CA THR A 322 9.45 -7.03 8.28
C THR A 322 9.96 -7.34 9.68
N THR A 323 9.31 -8.26 10.41
CA THR A 323 9.77 -8.72 11.73
C THR A 323 11.13 -9.43 11.62
N LEU A 324 11.36 -10.26 10.61
CA LEU A 324 12.66 -10.92 10.42
C LEU A 324 13.77 -9.94 10.06
N LEU A 325 13.49 -8.99 9.15
CA LEU A 325 14.44 -7.95 8.79
C LEU A 325 14.86 -7.09 9.99
N THR A 326 13.89 -6.66 10.80
CA THR A 326 14.15 -5.80 11.96
C THR A 326 14.86 -6.53 13.11
N LYS A 327 14.65 -7.85 13.26
CA LYS A 327 15.42 -8.71 14.19
C LYS A 327 16.87 -8.93 13.74
N SER A 328 17.14 -8.85 12.45
CA SER A 328 18.46 -9.13 11.87
C SER A 328 19.47 -7.99 12.11
N SER A 329 19.02 -6.75 12.35
CA SER A 329 19.90 -5.61 12.62
C SER A 329 19.17 -4.48 13.36
N ARG A 330 19.48 -4.31 14.65
CA ARG A 330 18.91 -3.25 15.50
C ARG A 330 19.45 -1.85 15.17
N SER A 331 20.71 -1.70 14.74
CA SER A 331 21.29 -0.37 14.50
C SER A 331 20.82 0.27 13.19
N ASN A 332 20.40 -0.54 12.20
CA ASN A 332 20.08 -0.05 10.86
C ASN A 332 18.58 -0.11 10.48
N GLN A 333 17.67 -0.04 11.46
CA GLN A 333 16.23 -0.18 11.21
C GLN A 333 15.68 0.87 10.22
N GLY A 334 16.18 2.11 10.27
CA GLY A 334 15.78 3.16 9.33
C GLY A 334 16.12 2.81 7.88
N LEU A 335 17.34 2.32 7.62
CA LEU A 335 17.78 1.91 6.30
C LEU A 335 17.02 0.67 5.80
N ILE A 336 16.78 -0.30 6.68
CA ILE A 336 15.96 -1.50 6.38
C ILE A 336 14.54 -1.11 5.97
N ASN A 337 13.88 -0.25 6.75
CA ASN A 337 12.53 0.19 6.46
C ASN A 337 12.47 1.03 5.16
N GLY A 338 13.48 1.87 4.91
CA GLY A 338 13.61 2.60 3.65
C GLY A 338 13.75 1.69 2.43
N MET A 339 14.59 0.65 2.51
CA MET A 339 14.71 -0.37 1.46
C MET A 339 13.41 -1.14 1.27
N ASN A 340 12.74 -1.55 2.36
CA ASN A 340 11.46 -2.24 2.32
C ASN A 340 10.40 -1.43 1.55
N MET A 341 10.26 -0.13 1.88
CA MET A 341 9.35 0.77 1.18
C MET A 341 9.72 0.93 -0.31
N SER A 342 11.00 1.09 -0.62
CA SER A 342 11.48 1.23 -2.00
C SER A 342 11.17 0.01 -2.85
N LEU A 343 11.42 -1.19 -2.34
CA LEU A 343 11.11 -2.46 -3.03
C LEU A 343 9.61 -2.65 -3.20
N THR A 344 8.82 -2.25 -2.20
CA THR A 344 7.36 -2.27 -2.29
C THR A 344 6.86 -1.34 -3.40
N SER A 345 7.42 -0.14 -3.50
CA SER A 345 7.08 0.81 -4.58
C SER A 345 7.40 0.25 -5.96
N VAL A 346 8.53 -0.46 -6.11
CA VAL A 346 8.86 -1.15 -7.37
C VAL A 346 7.77 -2.18 -7.72
N GLY A 347 7.33 -2.99 -6.75
CA GLY A 347 6.21 -3.91 -6.94
C GLY A 347 4.91 -3.22 -7.36
N ASN A 348 4.56 -2.10 -6.71
CA ASN A 348 3.37 -1.30 -7.02
C ASN A 348 3.38 -0.69 -8.43
N VAL A 349 4.55 -0.45 -9.01
CA VAL A 349 4.69 0.11 -10.36
C VAL A 349 4.76 -1.01 -11.41
N ILE A 350 5.60 -2.02 -11.21
CA ILE A 350 5.83 -3.04 -12.23
C ILE A 350 4.68 -4.06 -12.25
N GLY A 351 4.09 -4.38 -11.10
CA GLY A 351 3.00 -5.35 -10.98
C GLY A 351 1.83 -5.06 -11.94
N PRO A 352 1.20 -3.87 -11.88
CA PRO A 352 0.08 -3.55 -12.76
C PRO A 352 0.47 -3.37 -14.24
N LEU A 353 1.67 -2.87 -14.53
CA LEU A 353 2.18 -2.80 -15.91
C LEU A 353 2.30 -4.19 -16.54
N MET A 354 2.92 -5.13 -15.82
CA MET A 354 3.10 -6.49 -16.30
C MET A 354 1.75 -7.20 -16.42
N SER A 355 0.93 -7.17 -15.37
CA SER A 355 -0.34 -7.90 -15.36
C SER A 355 -1.31 -7.38 -16.41
N GLY A 356 -1.39 -6.05 -16.60
CA GLY A 356 -2.18 -5.44 -17.67
C GLY A 356 -1.72 -5.87 -19.06
N ALA A 357 -0.41 -5.84 -19.34
CA ALA A 357 0.14 -6.25 -20.64
C ALA A 357 -0.07 -7.74 -20.95
N LEU A 358 0.11 -8.61 -19.95
CA LEU A 358 -0.09 -10.05 -20.10
C LEU A 358 -1.56 -10.41 -20.31
N MET A 359 -2.48 -9.69 -19.65
CA MET A 359 -3.91 -9.96 -19.73
C MET A 359 -4.49 -9.66 -21.11
N ASP A 360 -3.95 -8.66 -21.81
CA ASP A 360 -4.36 -8.34 -23.18
C ASP A 360 -4.01 -9.47 -24.17
N TRP A 361 -3.00 -10.28 -23.89
CA TRP A 361 -2.67 -11.47 -24.69
C TRP A 361 -3.56 -12.65 -24.31
N ASN A 362 -3.67 -12.91 -23.01
CA ASN A 362 -4.56 -13.93 -22.49
C ASN A 362 -4.92 -13.64 -21.03
N THR A 363 -6.21 -13.74 -20.73
CA THR A 363 -6.78 -13.46 -19.42
C THR A 363 -6.16 -14.27 -18.28
N HIS A 364 -5.61 -15.46 -18.55
CA HIS A 364 -4.98 -16.33 -17.54
C HIS A 364 -3.48 -16.14 -17.37
N TYR A 365 -2.76 -15.54 -18.34
CA TYR A 365 -1.30 -15.39 -18.27
C TYR A 365 -0.78 -14.62 -17.05
N PRO A 366 -1.40 -13.49 -16.63
CA PRO A 366 -0.96 -12.80 -15.43
C PRO A 366 -0.99 -13.70 -14.19
N TYR A 367 -2.05 -14.51 -14.04
CA TYR A 367 -2.24 -15.42 -12.91
C TYR A 367 -1.19 -16.53 -12.91
N LEU A 368 -0.85 -17.08 -14.08
CA LEU A 368 0.20 -18.09 -14.20
C LEU A 368 1.57 -17.52 -13.85
N VAL A 369 1.90 -16.31 -14.34
CA VAL A 369 3.16 -15.65 -14.01
C VAL A 369 3.26 -15.36 -12.51
N VAL A 370 2.19 -14.83 -11.90
CA VAL A 370 2.12 -14.61 -10.44
C VAL A 370 2.28 -15.94 -9.69
N THR A 371 1.64 -17.02 -10.14
CA THR A 371 1.77 -18.36 -9.55
C THR A 371 3.22 -18.84 -9.54
N VAL A 372 3.91 -18.76 -10.68
CA VAL A 372 5.32 -19.17 -10.81
C VAL A 372 6.20 -18.36 -9.87
N ILE A 373 5.98 -17.04 -9.82
CA ILE A 373 6.74 -16.13 -8.98
C ILE A 373 6.55 -16.42 -7.47
N LEU A 374 5.32 -16.73 -7.05
CA LEU A 374 5.02 -17.13 -5.67
C LEU A 374 5.60 -18.50 -5.34
N ALA A 375 5.55 -19.46 -6.27
CA ALA A 375 6.16 -20.78 -6.10
C ALA A 375 7.69 -20.69 -5.97
N LEU A 376 8.35 -19.84 -6.76
CA LEU A 376 9.78 -19.55 -6.63
C LEU A 376 10.11 -18.93 -5.26
N SER A 377 9.26 -18.03 -4.75
CA SER A 377 9.42 -17.45 -3.41
C SER A 377 9.27 -18.48 -2.30
N TYR A 378 8.32 -19.39 -2.45
CA TYR A 378 8.19 -20.53 -1.56
C TYR A 378 9.48 -21.37 -1.53
N LEU A 379 10.07 -21.68 -2.69
CA LEU A 379 11.34 -22.40 -2.77
C LEU A 379 12.49 -21.61 -2.12
N LEU A 380 12.53 -20.29 -2.30
CA LEU A 380 13.52 -19.41 -1.68
C LEU A 380 13.46 -19.50 -0.13
N THR A 381 12.28 -19.75 0.46
CA THR A 381 12.16 -19.91 1.92
C THR A 381 12.99 -21.07 2.47
N PHE A 382 13.20 -22.14 1.71
CA PHE A 382 14.04 -23.27 2.13
C PHE A 382 15.53 -22.91 2.12
N VAL A 383 15.95 -22.07 1.17
CA VAL A 383 17.33 -21.59 1.10
C VAL A 383 17.65 -20.69 2.29
N VAL A 384 16.74 -19.78 2.64
CA VAL A 384 16.87 -18.93 3.84
C VAL A 384 16.90 -19.76 5.13
N ARG A 385 16.09 -20.83 5.23
CA ARG A 385 16.15 -21.73 6.40
C ARG A 385 17.50 -22.43 6.55
N LYS A 386 18.22 -22.69 5.47
CA LYS A 386 19.57 -23.28 5.50
C LYS A 386 20.65 -22.28 5.93
N HIS A 387 20.39 -20.98 5.78
CA HIS A 387 21.27 -19.90 6.24
C HIS A 387 20.56 -19.07 7.32
N PRO A 388 20.43 -19.62 8.55
CA PRO A 388 19.69 -18.96 9.61
C PRO A 388 20.26 -17.56 9.87
N ILE A 389 19.34 -16.61 9.98
CA ILE A 389 19.64 -15.24 10.34
C ILE A 389 20.27 -15.26 11.74
N VAL A 390 21.54 -14.87 11.83
CA VAL A 390 22.19 -14.62 13.11
C VAL A 390 21.45 -13.44 13.74
N GLN A 391 20.77 -13.66 14.86
CA GLN A 391 20.11 -12.58 15.59
C GLN A 391 21.19 -11.65 16.12
N ALA A 392 21.09 -10.36 15.81
CA ALA A 392 21.97 -9.37 16.41
C ALA A 392 21.65 -9.30 17.92
N GLU A 393 22.64 -9.60 18.78
CA GLU A 393 22.54 -9.47 20.24
C GLU A 393 22.14 -8.04 20.66
#